data_AF-A0A963NKF7-F1
#
_entry.id   AF-A0A963NKF7-F1
#
_cell.length_a   1.000
_cell.length_b   1.000
_cell.length_c   1.000
_cell.angle_alpha   90.00
_cell.angle_beta   90.00
_cell.angle_gamma   90.00
#
_symmetry.space_group_name_H-M   'P 1'
#
loop_
_entity.id
_entity.type
_entity.pdbx_description
1 polymer ?
#
loop_
_entity_poly.entity_id
_entity_poly.type
_entity_poly.pdbx_seq_one_letter_code
_entity_poly.pdbx_strand_id
1 'polypeptide(L)'
;MPRRSLLTITLLVLALHALLLGGALPHWGSSQAAPVVRFTTRTIAAPVPAAAPAAAETVAQLAKPPVRAARKKPRPAEAAQPQPRTTAPTAPTAPIEPEEPTQAETLEAPIASEDITAPTAVASAPATDPPPAEAATAPGSAIAIAPPGAGDAPGSTQPAPVRLPAPTRLEFDVDGQAKGFHYSARAELVWQHDGQQYQARQEISVLFLGSRAQTSVGDLTPLGLQPRRFGDRSRSEKAAHFDFAKGVVTFSANTPAAAIAPGAQDRLSVFLQLGAMLAAAPERYPAGTQISVPTVSSRAADTWVFTVGASEDLNLPMGPMRAVPLQRLPRRDYDQKAQLWLAPELGYLPVRIRITQANGDFAELNLRAHGAP
;
A
#
# COMPACT_ATOMS: atom_id res chain seq x y z
N MET A 1 3.86 -61.15 13.77
CA MET A 1 3.05 -61.09 12.53
C MET A 1 3.56 -62.13 11.55
N PRO A 2 2.71 -62.94 10.91
CA PRO A 2 3.17 -63.95 9.96
C PRO A 2 3.79 -63.26 8.75
N ARG A 3 4.98 -63.72 8.32
CA ARG A 3 5.78 -63.13 7.21
C ARG A 3 4.98 -62.89 5.91
N ARG A 4 3.92 -63.68 5.71
CA ARG A 4 2.97 -63.56 4.59
C ARG A 4 2.18 -62.24 4.64
N SER A 5 1.76 -61.79 5.81
CA SER A 5 1.03 -60.52 5.98
C SER A 5 1.90 -59.30 5.71
N LEU A 6 3.20 -59.38 6.02
CA LEU A 6 4.14 -58.30 5.73
C LEU A 6 4.36 -58.16 4.22
N LEU A 7 4.60 -59.28 3.52
CA LEU A 7 4.72 -59.31 2.06
C LEU A 7 3.48 -58.77 1.35
N THR A 8 2.28 -59.13 1.79
CA THR A 8 1.04 -58.61 1.20
C THR A 8 0.87 -57.11 1.38
N ILE A 9 1.25 -56.58 2.55
CA ILE A 9 1.19 -55.14 2.82
C ILE A 9 2.22 -54.41 1.96
N THR A 10 3.45 -54.91 1.85
CA THR A 10 4.49 -54.28 1.02
C THR A 10 4.11 -54.26 -0.46
N LEU A 11 3.54 -55.35 -0.99
CA LEU A 11 3.04 -55.39 -2.36
C LEU A 11 1.88 -54.43 -2.60
N LEU A 12 0.95 -54.32 -1.65
CA LEU A 12 -0.18 -53.41 -1.74
C LEU A 12 0.26 -51.95 -1.70
N VAL A 13 1.24 -51.61 -0.86
CA VAL A 13 1.82 -50.26 -0.81
C VAL A 13 2.55 -49.92 -2.10
N LEU A 14 3.33 -50.86 -2.67
CA LEU A 14 4.01 -50.66 -3.96
C LEU A 14 3.01 -50.51 -5.11
N ALA A 15 1.94 -51.29 -5.13
CA ALA A 15 0.88 -51.17 -6.13
C ALA A 15 0.16 -49.81 -6.03
N LEU A 16 -0.09 -49.31 -4.81
CA LEU A 16 -0.68 -48.00 -4.58
C LEU A 16 0.26 -46.87 -5.05
N HIS A 17 1.57 -46.98 -4.78
CA HIS A 17 2.55 -46.02 -5.30
C HIS A 17 2.62 -46.05 -6.82
N ALA A 18 2.60 -47.23 -7.45
CA ALA A 18 2.58 -47.35 -8.90
C ALA A 18 1.29 -46.77 -9.52
N LEU A 19 0.14 -46.94 -8.87
CA LEU A 19 -1.13 -46.36 -9.32
C LEU A 19 -1.13 -44.82 -9.20
N LEU A 20 -0.56 -44.28 -8.13
CA LEU A 20 -0.43 -42.83 -7.91
C LEU A 20 0.58 -42.19 -8.88
N LEU A 21 1.66 -42.89 -9.21
CA LEU A 21 2.64 -42.42 -10.19
C LEU A 21 2.15 -42.61 -11.64
N GLY A 22 1.34 -43.63 -11.90
CA GLY A 22 0.78 -43.92 -13.23
C GLY A 22 -0.48 -43.10 -13.58
N GLY A 23 -1.23 -42.64 -12.57
CA GLY A 23 -2.48 -41.88 -12.74
C GLY A 23 -2.31 -40.38 -13.01
N ALA A 24 -1.08 -39.87 -13.01
CA ALA A 24 -0.79 -38.45 -13.21
C ALA A 24 0.31 -38.23 -14.26
N LEU A 25 0.05 -38.67 -15.49
CA LEU A 25 0.71 -38.09 -16.67
C LEU A 25 -0.31 -37.21 -17.40
N PRO A 26 -0.41 -35.91 -17.09
CA PRO A 26 -0.89 -34.96 -18.08
C PRO A 26 0.14 -34.92 -19.21
N HIS A 27 -0.28 -35.45 -20.36
CA HIS A 27 0.19 -35.19 -21.72
C HIS A 27 1.09 -33.94 -21.80
N TRP A 28 2.40 -34.17 -21.74
CA TRP A 28 3.43 -33.17 -22.01
C TRP A 28 3.48 -32.96 -23.52
N GLY A 29 2.53 -32.19 -24.04
CA GLY A 29 2.30 -32.07 -25.48
C GLY A 29 1.42 -30.87 -25.84
N SER A 30 1.71 -29.70 -25.27
CA SER A 30 1.46 -28.37 -25.86
C SER A 30 1.92 -27.31 -24.87
N SER A 31 3.12 -26.77 -25.08
CA SER A 31 3.48 -25.49 -24.49
C SER A 31 2.54 -24.43 -25.08
N GLN A 32 1.46 -24.13 -24.37
CA GLN A 32 0.76 -22.88 -24.58
C GLN A 32 1.71 -21.80 -24.06
N ALA A 33 2.42 -21.15 -25.00
CA ALA A 33 3.24 -20.00 -24.69
C ALA A 33 2.40 -18.99 -23.92
N ALA A 34 2.91 -18.52 -22.78
CA ALA A 34 2.32 -17.39 -22.07
C ALA A 34 2.12 -16.24 -23.07
N PRO A 35 1.01 -15.47 -23.00
CA PRO A 35 0.82 -14.34 -23.89
C PRO A 35 1.95 -13.34 -23.65
N VAL A 36 2.87 -13.29 -24.61
CA VAL A 36 3.86 -12.22 -24.69
C VAL A 36 3.06 -10.95 -24.88
N VAL A 37 3.04 -10.09 -23.86
CA VAL A 37 2.51 -8.73 -23.99
C VAL A 37 3.43 -7.99 -24.96
N ARG A 38 3.09 -8.05 -26.24
CA ARG A 38 3.70 -7.25 -27.29
C ARG A 38 3.20 -5.82 -27.09
N PHE A 39 4.07 -4.92 -26.66
CA PHE A 39 3.80 -3.49 -26.75
C PHE A 39 3.72 -3.10 -28.23
N THR A 40 2.50 -2.91 -28.74
CA THR A 40 2.26 -2.33 -30.07
C THR A 40 2.27 -0.81 -29.93
N THR A 41 3.40 -0.18 -30.23
CA THR A 41 3.46 1.27 -30.42
C THR A 41 2.85 1.60 -31.77
N ARG A 42 1.56 1.94 -31.80
CA ARG A 42 0.95 2.56 -32.98
C ARG A 42 1.13 4.06 -32.87
N THR A 43 2.04 4.62 -33.66
CA THR A 43 2.23 6.06 -33.80
C THR A 43 0.95 6.66 -34.39
N ILE A 44 0.16 7.35 -33.57
CA ILE A 44 -0.96 8.15 -34.07
C ILE A 44 -0.36 9.47 -34.54
N ALA A 45 -0.28 9.65 -35.85
CA ALA A 45 0.02 10.96 -36.41
C ALA A 45 -1.15 11.91 -36.05
N ALA A 46 -0.84 13.01 -35.38
CA ALA A 46 -1.81 14.06 -35.13
C ALA A 46 -2.35 14.57 -36.49
N PRO A 47 -3.68 14.72 -36.65
CA PRO A 47 -4.21 15.30 -37.87
C PRO A 47 -3.71 16.75 -37.98
N VAL A 48 -3.05 17.06 -39.09
CA VAL A 48 -2.67 18.42 -39.47
C VAL A 48 -3.95 19.26 -39.52
N PRO A 49 -3.99 20.45 -38.88
CA PRO A 49 -5.14 21.35 -39.02
C PRO A 49 -5.24 21.77 -40.48
N ALA A 50 -6.29 21.33 -41.17
CA ALA A 50 -6.62 21.84 -42.49
C ALA A 50 -6.98 23.32 -42.35
N ALA A 51 -6.27 24.16 -43.11
CA ALA A 51 -6.54 25.57 -43.24
C ALA A 51 -8.00 25.80 -43.67
N ALA A 52 -8.63 26.77 -43.02
CA ALA A 52 -9.96 27.27 -43.38
C ALA A 52 -9.95 27.87 -44.79
N PRO A 53 -10.94 27.57 -45.64
CA PRO A 53 -11.30 28.45 -46.74
C PRO A 53 -12.47 29.35 -46.34
N ALA A 54 -12.31 30.62 -46.68
CA ALA A 54 -13.30 31.66 -46.56
C ALA A 54 -14.49 31.45 -47.52
N ALA A 55 -15.64 31.92 -47.03
CA ALA A 55 -16.86 32.39 -47.69
C ALA A 55 -17.10 32.11 -49.20
N ALA A 56 -18.27 31.53 -49.48
CA ALA A 56 -19.13 31.98 -50.58
C ALA A 56 -20.61 31.70 -50.24
N GLU A 57 -21.42 32.75 -50.39
CA GLU A 57 -22.87 32.83 -50.16
C GLU A 57 -23.70 32.12 -51.25
N THR A 58 -25.03 32.06 -51.03
CA THR A 58 -26.17 31.91 -51.99
C THR A 58 -26.88 30.53 -51.89
N VAL A 59 -28.21 30.35 -51.75
CA VAL A 59 -29.43 31.18 -51.61
C VAL A 59 -30.53 30.27 -51.02
N ALA A 60 -31.45 30.86 -50.25
CA ALA A 60 -32.66 30.23 -49.74
C ALA A 60 -33.72 30.01 -50.84
N GLN A 61 -34.42 28.87 -50.82
CA GLN A 61 -35.73 28.76 -51.45
C GLN A 61 -36.71 27.92 -50.61
N LEU A 62 -37.87 28.54 -50.37
CA LEU A 62 -38.99 28.07 -49.56
C LEU A 62 -39.80 26.94 -50.23
N ALA A 63 -40.32 26.02 -49.40
CA ALA A 63 -41.63 25.40 -49.63
C ALA A 63 -42.32 25.07 -48.29
N LYS A 64 -43.59 25.48 -48.16
CA LYS A 64 -44.48 25.29 -47.00
C LYS A 64 -45.33 24.00 -47.12
N PRO A 65 -45.94 23.51 -46.02
CA PRO A 65 -46.34 22.12 -45.82
C PRO A 65 -47.83 21.84 -46.06
N PRO A 66 -48.26 20.56 -46.15
CA PRO A 66 -49.64 20.18 -45.90
C PRO A 66 -49.85 19.55 -44.51
N VAL A 67 -50.94 19.98 -43.88
CA VAL A 67 -51.55 19.46 -42.64
C VAL A 67 -52.52 18.33 -43.01
N ARG A 68 -52.51 17.19 -42.30
CA ARG A 68 -53.69 16.66 -41.56
C ARG A 68 -53.47 15.34 -40.80
N ALA A 69 -54.17 15.32 -39.65
CA ALA A 69 -54.90 14.22 -39.01
C ALA A 69 -54.15 13.22 -38.10
N ALA A 70 -54.49 13.36 -36.82
CA ALA A 70 -54.25 12.44 -35.72
C ALA A 70 -54.97 11.09 -35.86
N ARG A 71 -54.34 10.01 -35.35
CA ARG A 71 -55.02 8.83 -34.78
C ARG A 71 -54.20 8.25 -33.61
N LYS A 72 -54.91 7.87 -32.55
CA LYS A 72 -54.43 7.33 -31.26
C LYS A 72 -54.39 5.78 -31.25
N LYS A 73 -53.44 5.26 -30.43
CA LYS A 73 -53.37 3.97 -29.70
C LYS A 73 -53.14 2.67 -30.52
N PRO A 74 -52.69 1.54 -29.90
CA PRO A 74 -52.35 1.28 -28.49
C PRO A 74 -50.97 0.61 -28.23
N ARG A 75 -50.56 0.58 -26.96
CA ARG A 75 -49.39 -0.11 -26.40
C ARG A 75 -49.75 -1.57 -26.04
N PRO A 76 -48.94 -2.58 -26.41
CA PRO A 76 -49.11 -3.94 -25.89
C PRO A 76 -48.55 -4.10 -24.48
N ALA A 77 -49.27 -4.87 -23.66
CA ALA A 77 -48.87 -5.39 -22.36
C ALA A 77 -48.56 -6.90 -22.48
N GLU A 78 -48.10 -7.48 -21.36
CA GLU A 78 -47.93 -8.93 -21.04
C GLU A 78 -46.46 -9.41 -21.13
N ALA A 79 -45.85 -10.11 -20.15
CA ALA A 79 -46.33 -10.78 -18.94
C ALA A 79 -45.18 -10.94 -17.92
N ALA A 80 -45.50 -10.95 -16.61
CA ALA A 80 -44.70 -11.60 -15.58
C ALA A 80 -45.63 -12.19 -14.51
N GLN A 81 -45.42 -13.46 -14.20
CA GLN A 81 -46.23 -14.34 -13.34
C GLN A 81 -45.86 -14.23 -11.84
N PRO A 82 -46.67 -14.83 -10.91
CA PRO A 82 -46.87 -14.34 -9.54
C PRO A 82 -46.06 -15.07 -8.46
N GLN A 83 -45.89 -14.42 -7.30
CA GLN A 83 -45.39 -15.03 -6.06
C GLN A 83 -46.54 -15.46 -5.13
N PRO A 84 -46.42 -16.60 -4.41
CA PRO A 84 -47.45 -17.08 -3.48
C PRO A 84 -47.34 -16.47 -2.08
N ARG A 85 -48.51 -16.29 -1.44
CA ARG A 85 -48.73 -15.84 -0.05
C ARG A 85 -48.80 -17.04 0.92
N THR A 86 -48.34 -16.86 2.16
CA THR A 86 -48.74 -17.65 3.34
C THR A 86 -48.55 -16.75 4.59
N THR A 87 -49.60 -16.01 4.99
CA THR A 87 -50.47 -16.17 6.18
C THR A 87 -49.82 -15.94 7.55
N ALA A 88 -50.27 -14.86 8.20
CA ALA A 88 -50.26 -14.63 9.64
C ALA A 88 -51.65 -14.95 10.23
N PRO A 89 -51.71 -15.25 11.53
CA PRO A 89 -52.84 -14.85 12.40
C PRO A 89 -52.32 -14.34 13.77
N THR A 90 -53.00 -13.62 14.66
CA THR A 90 -54.18 -12.73 14.73
C THR A 90 -54.08 -12.05 16.12
N ALA A 91 -54.59 -10.81 16.26
CA ALA A 91 -54.61 -9.94 17.45
C ALA A 91 -55.53 -10.44 18.60
N PRO A 92 -55.67 -9.73 19.77
CA PRO A 92 -56.54 -8.52 19.88
C PRO A 92 -56.02 -7.42 20.86
N THR A 93 -56.13 -6.11 20.58
CA THR A 93 -57.22 -5.13 20.90
C THR A 93 -56.89 -4.18 22.08
N ALA A 94 -57.09 -2.88 21.83
CA ALA A 94 -56.87 -1.65 22.61
C ALA A 94 -58.01 -1.38 23.65
N PRO A 95 -58.28 -0.18 24.25
CA PRO A 95 -57.83 1.22 24.01
C PRO A 95 -57.49 2.01 25.32
N ILE A 96 -57.04 3.29 25.36
CA ILE A 96 -57.81 4.55 25.23
C ILE A 96 -56.85 5.76 25.44
N GLU A 97 -57.05 6.81 24.66
CA GLU A 97 -56.59 8.22 24.77
C GLU A 97 -57.76 9.09 25.29
N PRO A 98 -57.54 10.17 26.07
CA PRO A 98 -57.78 11.58 25.60
C PRO A 98 -56.93 12.63 26.37
N GLU A 99 -56.84 13.94 26.13
CA GLU A 99 -57.24 14.92 25.10
C GLU A 99 -56.51 16.25 25.46
N GLU A 100 -56.39 17.14 24.48
CA GLU A 100 -56.08 18.58 24.59
C GLU A 100 -57.15 19.36 25.41
N PRO A 101 -56.92 20.64 25.82
CA PRO A 101 -57.44 21.75 25.00
C PRO A 101 -56.70 23.11 25.08
N THR A 102 -56.52 23.74 23.92
CA THR A 102 -57.07 25.04 23.46
C THR A 102 -56.80 26.39 24.19
N GLN A 103 -56.62 27.42 23.32
CA GLN A 103 -56.78 28.89 23.46
C GLN A 103 -55.60 29.72 23.99
N ALA A 104 -55.31 30.95 23.55
CA ALA A 104 -55.61 31.79 22.38
C ALA A 104 -54.98 33.18 22.63
N GLU A 105 -54.63 33.93 21.57
CA GLU A 105 -54.64 35.41 21.47
C GLU A 105 -53.61 36.25 22.30
N THR A 106 -53.03 37.41 21.91
CA THR A 106 -53.08 38.29 20.72
C THR A 106 -52.34 39.63 21.07
N LEU A 107 -51.76 40.32 20.06
CA LEU A 107 -51.32 41.76 19.97
C LEU A 107 -50.15 42.22 20.89
N GLU A 108 -49.27 43.17 20.57
CA GLU A 108 -49.20 44.23 19.54
C GLU A 108 -47.77 44.84 19.51
N ALA A 109 -47.28 45.23 18.33
CA ALA A 109 -46.37 46.39 18.16
C ALA A 109 -47.27 47.65 17.97
N PRO A 110 -46.86 48.95 17.91
CA PRO A 110 -45.66 49.48 17.23
C PRO A 110 -45.15 50.90 17.70
N ILE A 111 -44.32 51.52 16.82
CA ILE A 111 -44.00 52.96 16.55
C ILE A 111 -43.04 53.80 17.44
N ALA A 112 -41.96 54.28 16.80
CA ALA A 112 -41.64 55.70 16.48
C ALA A 112 -40.22 56.20 16.84
N SER A 113 -39.63 56.88 15.84
CA SER A 113 -38.42 57.74 15.75
C SER A 113 -38.30 58.78 16.88
N GLU A 114 -37.19 59.49 17.16
CA GLU A 114 -36.11 60.06 16.33
C GLU A 114 -35.02 60.69 17.26
N ASP A 115 -33.96 61.24 16.66
CA ASP A 115 -33.00 62.26 17.15
C ASP A 115 -31.59 61.93 17.74
N ILE A 116 -30.60 62.00 16.82
CA ILE A 116 -29.40 62.88 16.74
C ILE A 116 -28.49 63.01 17.98
N THR A 117 -27.24 62.53 17.86
CA THR A 117 -26.01 63.37 17.84
C THR A 117 -24.74 62.58 17.46
N ALA A 118 -24.00 63.10 16.49
CA ALA A 118 -22.54 62.94 16.36
C ALA A 118 -21.89 64.29 16.77
N PRO A 119 -20.55 64.48 16.85
CA PRO A 119 -19.43 63.55 16.63
C PRO A 119 -18.35 63.60 17.75
N THR A 120 -17.35 62.72 17.74
CA THR A 120 -15.96 63.07 18.11
C THR A 120 -15.01 62.07 17.46
N ALA A 121 -14.10 62.61 16.66
CA ALA A 121 -12.97 61.93 16.06
C ALA A 121 -11.78 61.94 17.02
N VAL A 122 -11.06 60.83 17.20
CA VAL A 122 -9.61 60.85 17.41
C VAL A 122 -8.96 59.51 17.03
N ALA A 123 -7.81 59.63 16.37
CA ALA A 123 -6.66 58.71 16.37
C ALA A 123 -6.71 57.46 15.49
N SER A 124 -6.26 57.64 14.24
CA SER A 124 -5.52 56.62 13.50
C SER A 124 -4.26 56.21 14.27
N ALA A 125 -4.21 54.95 14.70
CA ALA A 125 -2.98 54.28 15.11
C ALA A 125 -2.36 53.58 13.88
N PRO A 126 -1.03 53.59 13.71
CA PRO A 126 -0.38 53.05 12.53
C PRO A 126 -0.53 51.51 12.51
N ALA A 127 -0.82 50.98 11.32
CA ALA A 127 -0.76 49.56 11.05
C ALA A 127 0.67 49.08 11.31
N THR A 128 0.84 48.28 12.37
CA THR A 128 2.02 47.45 12.56
C THR A 128 2.08 46.49 11.39
N ASP A 129 3.17 46.54 10.63
CA ASP A 129 3.52 45.54 9.62
C ASP A 129 3.34 44.14 10.22
N PRO A 130 2.65 43.20 9.55
CA PRO A 130 2.69 41.82 9.96
C PRO A 130 4.16 41.36 9.94
N PRO A 131 4.62 40.60 10.96
CA PRO A 131 5.97 40.08 10.95
C PRO A 131 6.21 39.30 9.64
N PRO A 132 7.44 39.30 9.09
CA PRO A 132 7.75 38.52 7.92
C PRO A 132 7.28 37.10 8.17
N ALA A 133 6.46 36.57 7.26
CA ALA A 133 6.09 35.18 7.26
C ALA A 133 7.36 34.37 7.54
N GLU A 134 7.38 33.68 8.69
CA GLU A 134 8.36 32.66 8.98
C GLU A 134 8.52 31.86 7.69
N ALA A 135 9.71 31.93 7.11
CA ALA A 135 10.07 31.13 5.96
C ALA A 135 9.63 29.72 6.31
N ALA A 136 8.64 29.21 5.57
CA ALA A 136 8.04 27.91 5.82
C ALA A 136 9.19 26.91 5.97
N THR A 137 9.46 26.49 7.20
CA THR A 137 10.42 25.44 7.50
C THR A 137 10.00 24.28 6.64
N ALA A 138 10.82 23.94 5.63
CA ALA A 138 10.54 22.81 4.76
C ALA A 138 10.17 21.63 5.67
N PRO A 139 9.05 20.94 5.44
CA PRO A 139 8.58 19.92 6.35
C PRO A 139 9.70 18.90 6.55
N GLY A 140 10.24 18.86 7.77
CA GLY A 140 11.36 18.00 8.13
C GLY A 140 11.00 16.53 7.90
N SER A 141 12.01 15.70 7.69
CA SER A 141 11.80 14.26 7.61
C SER A 141 11.51 13.74 9.01
N ALA A 142 10.53 12.85 9.16
CA ALA A 142 10.30 12.12 10.40
C ALA A 142 11.33 11.00 10.63
N ILE A 143 12.21 10.74 9.65
CA ILE A 143 13.38 9.89 9.84
C ILE A 143 14.42 10.67 10.63
N ALA A 144 14.78 10.18 11.81
CA ALA A 144 15.80 10.79 12.67
C ALA A 144 17.09 9.95 12.66
N ILE A 145 18.22 10.61 12.42
CA ILE A 145 19.55 9.97 12.37
C ILE A 145 20.39 10.47 13.56
N ALA A 146 20.81 9.55 14.43
CA ALA A 146 21.68 9.86 15.56
C ALA A 146 23.08 9.24 15.35
N PRO A 147 24.16 10.00 15.58
CA PRO A 147 25.51 9.50 15.42
C PRO A 147 25.84 8.41 16.44
N PRO A 148 26.89 7.60 16.21
CA PRO A 148 27.36 6.60 17.17
C PRO A 148 27.61 7.21 18.54
N GLY A 149 27.14 6.56 19.61
CA GLY A 149 27.36 7.00 20.98
C GLY A 149 26.51 8.19 21.45
N ALA A 150 25.54 8.67 20.65
CA ALA A 150 24.66 9.78 21.03
C ALA A 150 23.72 9.50 22.22
N GLY A 151 23.66 8.26 22.71
CA GLY A 151 22.74 7.85 23.77
C GLY A 151 21.27 8.06 23.35
N ASP A 152 20.48 8.65 24.25
CA ASP A 152 19.06 8.99 24.04
C ASP A 152 18.85 10.39 23.43
N ALA A 153 19.91 11.07 22.96
CA ALA A 153 19.76 12.37 22.32
C ALA A 153 18.89 12.26 21.05
N PRO A 154 17.99 13.22 20.79
CA PRO A 154 17.18 13.21 19.59
C PRO A 154 18.06 13.30 18.34
N GLY A 155 17.85 12.39 17.39
CA GLY A 155 18.57 12.40 16.11
C GLY A 155 18.20 13.59 15.24
N SER A 156 19.06 13.92 14.27
CA SER A 156 18.78 14.94 13.26
C SER A 156 17.66 14.48 12.33
N THR A 157 16.67 15.34 12.14
CA THR A 157 15.52 15.15 11.22
C THR A 157 15.71 15.89 9.89
N GLN A 158 16.93 16.37 9.63
CA GLN A 158 17.27 16.96 8.34
C GLN A 158 17.12 15.91 7.23
N PRO A 159 16.47 16.25 6.10
CA PRO A 159 16.38 15.36 4.95
C PRO A 159 17.73 14.75 4.55
N ALA A 160 17.81 13.42 4.58
CA ALA A 160 18.96 12.69 4.08
C ALA A 160 18.85 12.51 2.55
N PRO A 161 19.96 12.61 1.81
CA PRO A 161 19.94 12.30 0.38
C PRO A 161 19.61 10.82 0.17
N VAL A 162 18.99 10.52 -0.98
CA VAL A 162 18.57 9.17 -1.36
C VAL A 162 18.99 8.87 -2.80
N ARG A 163 19.41 7.64 -3.05
CA ARG A 163 19.77 7.12 -4.37
C ARG A 163 19.10 5.77 -4.55
N LEU A 164 18.03 5.74 -5.32
CA LEU A 164 17.26 4.51 -5.54
C LEU A 164 18.03 3.55 -6.46
N PRO A 165 17.97 2.22 -6.18
CA PRO A 165 18.52 1.24 -7.10
C PRO A 165 17.68 1.17 -8.37
N ALA A 166 18.31 0.80 -9.49
CA ALA A 166 17.61 0.51 -10.72
C ALA A 166 16.56 -0.62 -10.52
N PRO A 167 15.49 -0.68 -11.34
CA PRO A 167 14.54 -1.78 -11.31
C PRO A 167 15.26 -3.13 -11.37
N THR A 168 14.92 -4.04 -10.46
CA THR A 168 15.61 -5.33 -10.29
C THR A 168 14.69 -6.37 -9.69
N ARG A 169 14.96 -7.64 -9.98
CA ARG A 169 14.44 -8.81 -9.29
C ARG A 169 15.56 -9.45 -8.49
N LEU A 170 15.28 -9.76 -7.22
CA LEU A 170 16.17 -10.46 -6.30
C LEU A 170 15.53 -11.79 -5.94
N GLU A 171 16.28 -12.87 -6.07
CA GLU A 171 15.83 -14.22 -5.75
C GLU A 171 16.63 -14.75 -4.56
N PHE A 172 15.94 -15.35 -3.59
CA PHE A 172 16.52 -15.78 -2.33
C PHE A 172 16.25 -17.25 -2.03
N ASP A 173 17.21 -17.87 -1.37
CA ASP A 173 16.98 -19.07 -0.58
C ASP A 173 16.53 -18.69 0.82
N VAL A 174 15.53 -19.41 1.33
CA VAL A 174 14.93 -19.13 2.63
C VAL A 174 15.17 -20.29 3.57
N ASP A 175 15.77 -19.99 4.71
CA ASP A 175 15.85 -20.86 5.87
C ASP A 175 14.98 -20.26 6.99
N GLY A 176 14.09 -21.06 7.55
CA GLY A 176 13.17 -20.57 8.57
C GLY A 176 12.80 -21.59 9.62
N GLN A 177 12.15 -21.08 10.66
CA GLN A 177 11.54 -21.86 11.72
C GLN A 177 10.14 -21.34 11.97
N ALA A 178 9.16 -22.25 12.04
CA ALA A 178 7.78 -21.92 12.38
C ALA A 178 7.23 -22.99 13.33
N LYS A 179 6.72 -22.55 14.50
CA LYS A 179 6.14 -23.45 15.51
C LYS A 179 7.08 -24.60 15.91
N GLY A 180 8.38 -24.32 15.96
CA GLY A 180 9.42 -25.30 16.30
C GLY A 180 9.86 -26.23 15.16
N PHE A 181 9.33 -26.09 13.94
CA PHE A 181 9.77 -26.86 12.77
C PHE A 181 10.60 -26.00 11.83
N HIS A 182 11.74 -26.52 11.41
CA HIS A 182 12.54 -25.90 10.35
C HIS A 182 11.88 -26.11 8.99
N TYR A 183 11.98 -25.10 8.12
CA TYR A 183 11.53 -25.18 6.74
C TYR A 183 12.51 -24.46 5.81
N SER A 184 12.57 -24.95 4.57
CA SER A 184 13.24 -24.27 3.47
C SER A 184 12.20 -23.75 2.47
N ALA A 185 12.47 -22.61 1.87
CA ALA A 185 11.59 -22.01 0.86
C ALA A 185 12.37 -21.21 -0.18
N ARG A 186 11.67 -20.68 -1.19
CA ARG A 186 12.19 -19.67 -2.10
C ARG A 186 11.47 -18.36 -1.83
N ALA A 187 12.19 -17.26 -2.01
CA ALA A 187 11.60 -15.94 -1.99
C ALA A 187 12.06 -15.09 -3.16
N GLU A 188 11.25 -14.10 -3.46
CA GLU A 188 11.52 -13.12 -4.50
C GLU A 188 11.20 -11.72 -3.98
N LEU A 189 12.05 -10.75 -4.31
CA LEU A 189 11.76 -9.32 -4.18
C LEU A 189 11.87 -8.68 -5.57
N VAL A 190 10.74 -8.21 -6.09
CA VAL A 190 10.68 -7.42 -7.33
C VAL A 190 10.58 -5.95 -6.95
N TRP A 191 11.52 -5.15 -7.45
CA TRP A 191 11.59 -3.71 -7.30
C TRP A 191 11.47 -3.04 -8.67
N GLN A 192 10.53 -2.11 -8.83
CA GLN A 192 10.28 -1.37 -10.06
C GLN A 192 9.96 0.09 -9.76
N HIS A 193 10.39 1.00 -10.64
CA HIS A 193 9.96 2.40 -10.62
C HIS A 193 10.15 3.03 -12.01
N ASP A 194 9.43 4.11 -12.29
CA ASP A 194 9.55 4.92 -13.52
C ASP A 194 10.19 6.29 -13.28
N GLY A 195 10.63 6.56 -12.04
CA GLY A 195 11.19 7.84 -11.62
C GLY A 195 10.16 8.80 -11.02
N GLN A 196 8.87 8.46 -11.05
CA GLN A 196 7.79 9.18 -10.38
C GLN A 196 7.07 8.29 -9.37
N GLN A 197 6.81 7.04 -9.71
CA GLN A 197 6.13 6.05 -8.90
C GLN A 197 6.98 4.79 -8.77
N TYR A 198 6.75 4.04 -7.69
CA TYR A 198 7.42 2.77 -7.44
C TYR A 198 6.45 1.66 -7.07
N GLN A 199 6.90 0.43 -7.28
CA GLN A 199 6.27 -0.79 -6.84
C GLN A 199 7.33 -1.76 -6.30
N ALA A 200 7.09 -2.28 -5.10
CA ALA A 200 7.88 -3.35 -4.49
C ALA A 200 6.96 -4.52 -4.14
N ARG A 201 7.38 -5.75 -4.47
CA ARG A 201 6.70 -6.98 -4.06
C ARG A 201 7.71 -7.96 -3.51
N GLN A 202 7.53 -8.40 -2.28
CA GLN A 202 8.26 -9.52 -1.70
C GLN A 202 7.32 -10.71 -1.53
N GLU A 203 7.70 -11.89 -2.00
CA GLU A 203 6.92 -13.11 -1.83
C GLU A 203 7.81 -14.26 -1.35
N ILE A 204 7.38 -14.96 -0.30
CA ILE A 204 7.98 -16.18 0.21
C ILE A 204 7.02 -17.32 -0.09
N SER A 205 7.49 -18.35 -0.79
CA SER A 205 6.68 -19.49 -1.23
C SER A 205 7.27 -20.79 -0.69
N VAL A 206 6.47 -21.48 0.12
CA VAL A 206 6.81 -22.81 0.67
C VAL A 206 6.05 -23.85 -0.12
N LEU A 207 6.76 -24.83 -0.69
CA LEU A 207 6.14 -25.87 -1.51
C LEU A 207 5.07 -26.61 -0.69
N PHE A 208 3.87 -26.75 -1.27
CA PHE A 208 2.67 -27.35 -0.65
C PHE A 208 2.09 -26.63 0.59
N LEU A 209 2.77 -25.64 1.17
CA LEU A 209 2.33 -24.91 2.37
C LEU A 209 1.78 -23.49 2.07
N GLY A 210 1.93 -23.03 0.82
CA GLY A 210 1.39 -21.76 0.33
C GLY A 210 2.43 -20.64 0.31
N SER A 211 1.97 -19.40 0.12
CA SER A 211 2.83 -18.22 0.07
C SER A 211 2.38 -17.10 1.00
N ARG A 212 3.33 -16.24 1.33
CA ARG A 212 3.10 -14.95 1.99
C ARG A 212 3.75 -13.87 1.13
N ALA A 213 3.00 -12.83 0.79
CA ALA A 213 3.47 -11.73 -0.01
C ALA A 213 3.24 -10.39 0.69
N GLN A 214 4.22 -9.50 0.60
CA GLN A 214 4.10 -8.10 0.95
C GLN A 214 4.22 -7.25 -0.31
N THR A 215 3.44 -6.18 -0.39
CA THR A 215 3.49 -5.20 -1.49
C THR A 215 3.56 -3.80 -0.93
N SER A 216 4.32 -2.94 -1.60
CA SER A 216 4.39 -1.51 -1.31
C SER A 216 4.33 -0.77 -2.64
N VAL A 217 3.43 0.19 -2.74
CA VAL A 217 3.28 1.04 -3.93
C VAL A 217 3.16 2.48 -3.47
N GLY A 218 3.77 3.40 -4.20
CA GLY A 218 3.79 4.79 -3.82
C GLY A 218 4.51 5.68 -4.82
N ASP A 219 4.85 6.86 -4.35
CA ASP A 219 5.48 7.91 -5.15
C ASP A 219 6.94 8.09 -4.72
N LEU A 220 7.74 8.64 -5.63
CA LEU A 220 9.12 9.02 -5.38
C LEU A 220 9.19 10.51 -5.08
N THR A 221 9.85 10.86 -3.99
CA THR A 221 9.96 12.23 -3.49
C THR A 221 11.43 12.57 -3.20
N PRO A 222 11.76 13.85 -2.92
CA PRO A 222 13.11 14.19 -2.45
C PRO A 222 13.53 13.49 -1.15
N LEU A 223 12.58 13.01 -0.33
CA LEU A 223 12.85 12.21 0.87
C LEU A 223 13.04 10.72 0.57
N GLY A 224 12.86 10.29 -0.68
CA GLY A 224 12.85 8.89 -1.10
C GLY A 224 11.44 8.35 -1.29
N LEU A 225 11.21 7.14 -0.79
CA LEU A 225 9.95 6.44 -0.96
C LEU A 225 8.85 7.09 -0.13
N GLN A 226 7.71 7.38 -0.75
CA GLN A 226 6.49 7.80 -0.06
C GLN A 226 5.38 6.77 -0.36
N PRO A 227 5.19 5.76 0.51
CA PRO A 227 4.19 4.73 0.29
C PRO A 227 2.77 5.30 0.23
N ARG A 228 1.96 4.88 -0.72
CA ARG A 228 0.51 5.16 -0.74
C ARG A 228 -0.29 3.98 -0.22
N ARG A 229 0.18 2.76 -0.45
CA ARG A 229 -0.45 1.53 0.02
C ARG A 229 0.59 0.46 0.35
N PHE A 230 0.39 -0.19 1.49
CA PHE A 230 1.07 -1.41 1.88
C PHE A 230 0.07 -2.57 1.94
N GLY A 231 0.42 -3.72 1.37
CA GLY A 231 -0.37 -4.95 1.43
C GLY A 231 0.43 -6.09 2.07
N ASP A 232 -0.23 -6.92 2.86
CA ASP A 232 0.31 -8.12 3.51
C ASP A 232 -0.68 -9.27 3.32
N ARG A 233 -0.35 -10.16 2.38
CA ARG A 233 -1.19 -11.27 1.93
C ARG A 233 -0.61 -12.59 2.40
N SER A 234 -1.45 -13.40 3.01
CA SER A 234 -1.21 -14.84 3.18
C SER A 234 -2.42 -15.59 2.66
N ARG A 235 -3.28 -16.12 3.54
CA ARG A 235 -4.60 -16.64 3.17
C ARG A 235 -5.58 -15.54 2.75
N SER A 236 -5.46 -14.38 3.37
CA SER A 236 -6.17 -13.14 3.02
C SER A 236 -5.20 -11.96 3.06
N GLU A 237 -5.58 -10.86 2.41
CA GLU A 237 -4.80 -9.62 2.38
C GLU A 237 -5.29 -8.65 3.47
N LYS A 238 -4.34 -8.06 4.18
CA LYS A 238 -4.56 -6.87 5.03
C LYS A 238 -3.66 -5.76 4.54
N ALA A 239 -4.16 -4.52 4.62
CA ALA A 239 -3.48 -3.40 4.02
C ALA A 239 -3.53 -2.14 4.89
N ALA A 240 -2.58 -1.24 4.63
CA ALA A 240 -2.53 0.12 5.14
C ALA A 240 -2.57 1.11 3.97
N HIS A 241 -3.33 2.20 4.11
CA HIS A 241 -3.43 3.28 3.13
C HIS A 241 -2.97 4.59 3.76
N PHE A 242 -1.97 5.20 3.13
CA PHE A 242 -1.31 6.40 3.62
C PHE A 242 -1.94 7.62 2.95
N ASP A 243 -2.31 8.60 3.75
CA ASP A 243 -2.74 9.92 3.32
C ASP A 243 -1.78 10.94 3.95
N PHE A 244 -0.66 11.21 3.27
CA PHE A 244 0.34 12.17 3.74
C PHE A 244 -0.18 13.60 3.78
N ALA A 245 -1.15 13.95 2.92
CA ALA A 245 -1.77 15.27 2.94
C ALA A 245 -2.57 15.49 4.23
N LYS A 246 -3.21 14.42 4.75
CA LYS A 246 -3.89 14.45 6.06
C LYS A 246 -3.01 14.04 7.24
N GLY A 247 -1.78 13.58 7.01
CA GLY A 247 -0.90 13.06 8.05
C GLY A 247 -1.44 11.81 8.75
N VAL A 248 -2.21 10.96 8.04
CA VAL A 248 -2.89 9.79 8.62
C VAL A 248 -2.67 8.52 7.79
N VAL A 249 -2.56 7.39 8.47
CA VAL A 249 -2.66 6.05 7.87
C VAL A 249 -3.89 5.31 8.38
N THR A 250 -4.59 4.61 7.49
CA THR A 250 -5.79 3.81 7.78
C THR A 250 -5.57 2.34 7.43
N PHE A 251 -6.25 1.43 8.13
CA PHE A 251 -6.01 -0.01 8.01
C PHE A 251 -7.25 -0.78 7.56
N SER A 252 -7.09 -1.69 6.60
CA SER A 252 -8.17 -2.59 6.16
C SER A 252 -8.50 -3.65 7.22
N ALA A 253 -7.68 -3.77 8.27
CA ALA A 253 -7.91 -4.66 9.40
C ALA A 253 -8.91 -4.12 10.42
N ASN A 254 -9.55 -2.96 10.14
CA ASN A 254 -10.46 -2.26 11.03
C ASN A 254 -9.85 -1.91 12.40
N THR A 255 -8.54 -1.66 12.42
CA THR A 255 -7.84 -1.09 13.57
C THR A 255 -7.87 0.45 13.50
N PRO A 256 -7.74 1.15 14.64
CA PRO A 256 -7.73 2.61 14.65
C PRO A 256 -6.69 3.19 13.70
N ALA A 257 -7.04 4.30 13.04
CA ALA A 257 -6.10 5.07 12.24
C ALA A 257 -4.95 5.58 13.13
N ALA A 258 -3.79 5.83 12.51
CA ALA A 258 -2.62 6.35 13.20
C ALA A 258 -2.07 7.60 12.49
N ALA A 259 -1.42 8.48 13.24
CA ALA A 259 -0.72 9.62 12.68
C ALA A 259 0.55 9.16 11.95
N ILE A 260 0.85 9.80 10.83
CA ILE A 260 2.09 9.65 10.07
C ILE A 260 2.67 11.02 9.73
N ALA A 261 3.96 11.08 9.50
CA ALA A 261 4.69 12.29 9.13
C ALA A 261 5.56 12.01 7.89
N PRO A 262 6.02 13.05 7.16
CA PRO A 262 6.86 12.90 5.97
C PRO A 262 8.04 11.96 6.20
N GLY A 263 8.29 11.04 5.26
CA GLY A 263 9.31 10.01 5.41
C GLY A 263 8.86 8.72 6.12
N ALA A 264 7.61 8.64 6.60
CA ALA A 264 7.04 7.39 7.09
C ALA A 264 7.08 6.30 6.00
N GLN A 265 7.49 5.10 6.40
CA GLN A 265 7.64 3.93 5.53
C GLN A 265 6.65 2.83 5.93
N ASP A 266 6.49 1.84 5.06
CA ASP A 266 5.88 0.56 5.42
C ASP A 266 6.95 -0.51 5.67
N ARG A 267 6.50 -1.68 6.14
CA ARG A 267 7.37 -2.79 6.51
C ARG A 267 8.23 -3.38 5.38
N LEU A 268 7.87 -3.16 4.12
CA LEU A 268 8.66 -3.56 2.97
C LEU A 268 9.52 -2.39 2.47
N SER A 269 8.91 -1.21 2.25
CA SER A 269 9.63 -0.04 1.73
C SER A 269 10.75 0.43 2.66
N VAL A 270 10.65 0.22 3.97
CA VAL A 270 11.71 0.61 4.92
C VAL A 270 13.08 0.00 4.57
N PHE A 271 13.14 -1.24 4.08
CA PHE A 271 14.43 -1.86 3.71
C PHE A 271 15.03 -1.24 2.46
N LEU A 272 14.20 -0.88 1.49
CA LEU A 272 14.60 -0.22 0.26
C LEU A 272 15.01 1.24 0.51
N GLN A 273 14.28 1.94 1.39
CA GLN A 273 14.61 3.29 1.82
C GLN A 273 15.97 3.34 2.53
N LEU A 274 16.24 2.40 3.45
CA LEU A 274 17.56 2.30 4.10
C LEU A 274 18.67 2.04 3.08
N GLY A 275 18.45 1.14 2.12
CA GLY A 275 19.34 0.93 0.97
C GLY A 275 19.64 2.22 0.22
N ALA A 276 18.59 2.96 -0.13
CA ALA A 276 18.71 4.20 -0.89
C ALA A 276 19.44 5.32 -0.14
N MET A 277 19.24 5.41 1.18
CA MET A 277 19.96 6.36 2.03
C MET A 277 21.46 6.06 2.08
N LEU A 278 21.82 4.79 2.34
CA LEU A 278 23.24 4.38 2.38
C LEU A 278 23.91 4.47 1.00
N ALA A 279 23.19 4.20 -0.10
CA ALA A 279 23.70 4.36 -1.46
C ALA A 279 23.98 5.83 -1.84
N ALA A 280 23.33 6.78 -1.19
CA ALA A 280 23.48 8.20 -1.50
C ALA A 280 24.67 8.85 -0.77
N ALA A 281 24.88 8.46 0.49
CA ALA A 281 25.85 9.10 1.38
C ALA A 281 26.38 8.11 2.44
N PRO A 282 27.10 7.04 2.03
CA PRO A 282 27.52 5.97 2.93
C PRO A 282 28.38 6.45 4.11
N GLU A 283 29.16 7.51 3.91
CA GLU A 283 29.99 8.15 4.94
C GLU A 283 29.18 8.76 6.10
N ARG A 284 27.88 9.04 5.90
CA ARG A 284 26.98 9.52 6.98
C ARG A 284 26.51 8.42 7.91
N TYR A 285 26.80 7.16 7.59
CA TYR A 285 26.31 5.99 8.32
C TYR A 285 27.46 5.11 8.83
N PRO A 286 28.40 5.63 9.64
CA PRO A 286 29.38 4.78 10.30
C PRO A 286 28.71 3.75 11.24
N ALA A 287 29.45 2.70 11.59
CA ALA A 287 28.98 1.70 12.56
C ALA A 287 28.59 2.37 13.89
N GLY A 288 27.44 1.96 14.42
CA GLY A 288 26.81 2.54 15.62
C GLY A 288 25.78 3.63 15.32
N THR A 289 25.65 4.12 14.08
CA THR A 289 24.60 5.09 13.72
C THR A 289 23.22 4.50 13.96
N GLN A 290 22.34 5.27 14.59
CA GLN A 290 20.94 4.89 14.80
C GLN A 290 20.04 5.65 13.84
N ILE A 291 19.17 4.93 13.12
CA ILE A 291 18.21 5.48 12.17
C ILE A 291 16.81 5.12 12.65
N SER A 292 16.07 6.12 13.13
CA SER A 292 14.69 5.98 13.58
C SER A 292 13.74 6.29 12.44
N VAL A 293 12.92 5.31 12.04
CA VAL A 293 12.00 5.40 10.90
C VAL A 293 10.57 5.12 11.37
N PRO A 294 9.62 6.06 11.23
CA PRO A 294 8.20 5.74 11.38
C PRO A 294 7.82 4.66 10.37
N THR A 295 7.41 3.50 10.85
CA THR A 295 7.20 2.29 10.07
C THR A 295 5.81 1.74 10.32
N VAL A 296 5.07 1.51 9.24
CA VAL A 296 3.69 1.07 9.27
C VAL A 296 3.56 -0.38 8.81
N SER A 297 2.86 -1.18 9.62
CA SER A 297 2.44 -2.55 9.30
C SER A 297 1.02 -2.57 8.71
N SER A 298 0.46 -3.76 8.47
CA SER A 298 -0.93 -3.89 8.01
C SER A 298 -1.98 -3.57 9.09
N ARG A 299 -1.57 -3.19 10.32
CA ARG A 299 -2.47 -2.94 11.46
C ARG A 299 -2.11 -1.77 12.38
N ALA A 300 -0.85 -1.36 12.40
CA ALA A 300 -0.33 -0.38 13.35
C ALA A 300 0.85 0.38 12.74
N ALA A 301 1.05 1.60 13.23
CA ALA A 301 2.23 2.42 12.99
C ALA A 301 3.09 2.46 14.25
N ASP A 302 4.40 2.28 14.09
CA ASP A 302 5.39 2.30 15.18
C ASP A 302 6.66 3.00 14.71
N THR A 303 7.60 3.30 15.62
CA THR A 303 8.94 3.76 15.23
C THR A 303 9.93 2.60 15.28
N TRP A 304 10.56 2.32 14.14
CA TRP A 304 11.63 1.33 14.04
C TRP A 304 12.98 2.01 14.13
N VAL A 305 13.79 1.63 15.11
CA VAL A 305 15.17 2.11 15.26
C VAL A 305 16.12 1.04 14.75
N PHE A 306 16.86 1.35 13.69
CA PHE A 306 17.91 0.49 13.14
C PHE A 306 19.27 0.99 13.60
N THR A 307 20.13 0.08 14.03
CA THR A 307 21.55 0.35 14.28
C THR A 307 22.37 -0.17 13.11
N VAL A 308 23.21 0.69 12.54
CA VAL A 308 24.17 0.32 11.50
C VAL A 308 25.36 -0.40 12.14
N GLY A 309 25.76 -1.56 11.62
CA GLY A 309 26.94 -2.28 12.08
C GLY A 309 28.16 -2.06 11.20
N ALA A 310 29.28 -2.64 11.60
CA ALA A 310 30.49 -2.66 10.77
C ALA A 310 30.28 -3.57 9.54
N SER A 311 30.88 -3.20 8.41
CA SER A 311 30.84 -4.05 7.22
C SER A 311 31.46 -5.42 7.52
N GLU A 312 30.81 -6.47 7.06
CA GLU A 312 31.23 -7.86 7.25
C GLU A 312 31.12 -8.66 5.95
N ASP A 313 31.90 -9.74 5.85
CA ASP A 313 31.88 -10.64 4.72
C ASP A 313 30.81 -11.72 4.93
N LEU A 314 29.92 -11.87 3.95
CA LEU A 314 28.86 -12.86 3.94
C LEU A 314 29.18 -13.98 2.97
N ASN A 315 28.93 -15.22 3.37
CA ASN A 315 28.81 -16.35 2.45
C ASN A 315 27.33 -16.49 2.07
N LEU A 316 26.99 -16.18 0.82
CA LEU A 316 25.63 -16.28 0.28
C LEU A 316 25.57 -17.35 -0.82
N PRO A 317 24.38 -17.88 -1.15
CA PRO A 317 24.21 -18.81 -2.27
C PRO A 317 24.76 -18.28 -3.61
N MET A 318 24.75 -16.97 -3.83
CA MET A 318 25.32 -16.34 -5.03
C MET A 318 26.86 -16.21 -5.01
N GLY A 319 27.50 -16.46 -3.87
CA GLY A 319 28.94 -16.25 -3.66
C GLY A 319 29.26 -15.39 -2.43
N PRO A 320 30.54 -15.28 -2.05
CA PRO A 320 30.97 -14.41 -0.96
C PRO A 320 30.85 -12.94 -1.36
N MET A 321 30.40 -12.08 -0.45
CA MET A 321 30.35 -10.63 -0.68
C MET A 321 30.37 -9.82 0.62
N ARG A 322 30.87 -8.59 0.54
CA ARG A 322 30.86 -7.66 1.68
C ARG A 322 29.52 -6.94 1.79
N ALA A 323 28.98 -6.85 3.01
CA ALA A 323 27.72 -6.17 3.27
C ALA A 323 27.76 -5.34 4.57
N VAL A 324 26.91 -4.32 4.64
CA VAL A 324 26.67 -3.51 5.83
C VAL A 324 25.41 -4.05 6.53
N PRO A 325 25.52 -4.59 7.75
CA PRO A 325 24.38 -5.01 8.54
C PRO A 325 23.66 -3.80 9.15
N LEU A 326 22.33 -3.86 9.17
CA LEU A 326 21.45 -2.98 9.93
C LEU A 326 20.53 -3.86 10.77
N GLN A 327 20.42 -3.53 12.06
CA GLN A 327 19.62 -4.32 12.99
C GLN A 327 18.65 -3.45 13.76
N ARG A 328 17.39 -3.85 13.75
CA ARG A 328 16.38 -3.41 14.71
C ARG A 328 16.24 -4.47 15.79
N LEU A 329 16.44 -4.06 17.04
CA LEU A 329 16.13 -4.89 18.22
C LEU A 329 14.69 -4.67 18.69
N PRO A 330 14.04 -5.71 19.26
CA PRO A 330 12.80 -5.56 20.02
C PRO A 330 12.99 -4.56 21.18
N ARG A 331 12.05 -3.62 21.37
CA ARG A 331 12.06 -2.68 22.50
C ARG A 331 10.91 -2.92 23.49
N ARG A 332 9.87 -3.62 23.05
CA ARG A 332 8.68 -3.99 23.84
C ARG A 332 8.42 -5.48 23.70
N ASP A 333 7.65 -6.03 24.61
CA ASP A 333 7.11 -7.37 24.44
C ASP A 333 6.36 -7.47 23.11
N TYR A 334 6.48 -8.63 22.47
CA TYR A 334 5.88 -8.91 21.16
C TYR A 334 6.47 -8.13 19.96
N ASP A 335 7.47 -7.26 20.18
CA ASP A 335 8.22 -6.68 19.06
C ASP A 335 9.02 -7.78 18.33
N GLN A 336 9.05 -7.68 17.01
CA GLN A 336 9.94 -8.49 16.19
C GLN A 336 11.34 -7.86 16.07
N LYS A 337 12.34 -8.73 15.90
CA LYS A 337 13.68 -8.36 15.45
C LYS A 337 13.70 -8.34 13.92
N ALA A 338 14.34 -7.32 13.35
CA ALA A 338 14.60 -7.27 11.91
C ALA A 338 16.09 -7.02 11.68
N GLN A 339 16.69 -7.79 10.78
CA GLN A 339 18.07 -7.63 10.36
C GLN A 339 18.11 -7.58 8.84
N LEU A 340 18.94 -6.69 8.32
CA LEU A 340 19.07 -6.37 6.91
C LEU A 340 20.56 -6.25 6.60
N TRP A 341 21.01 -6.85 5.51
CA TRP A 341 22.36 -6.67 5.02
C TRP A 341 22.32 -6.06 3.63
N LEU A 342 23.05 -4.96 3.45
CA LEU A 342 23.09 -4.20 2.22
C LEU A 342 24.48 -4.31 1.59
N ALA A 343 24.58 -4.75 0.35
CA ALA A 343 25.87 -4.91 -0.33
C ALA A 343 26.26 -3.66 -1.14
N PRO A 344 27.37 -2.96 -0.81
CA PRO A 344 27.81 -1.80 -1.59
C PRO A 344 28.09 -2.13 -3.07
N GLU A 345 28.63 -3.32 -3.34
CA GLU A 345 28.94 -3.80 -4.70
C GLU A 345 27.70 -3.94 -5.59
N LEU A 346 26.51 -4.10 -4.98
CA LEU A 346 25.22 -4.14 -5.67
C LEU A 346 24.41 -2.87 -5.45
N GLY A 347 25.06 -1.73 -5.20
CA GLY A 347 24.37 -0.45 -5.01
C GLY A 347 23.51 -0.41 -3.74
N TYR A 348 23.95 -1.10 -2.68
CA TYR A 348 23.22 -1.26 -1.41
C TYR A 348 21.86 -1.95 -1.57
N LEU A 349 21.76 -2.92 -2.47
CA LEU A 349 20.60 -3.82 -2.52
C LEU A 349 20.56 -4.77 -1.29
N PRO A 350 19.36 -5.17 -0.83
CA PRO A 350 19.21 -6.19 0.21
C PRO A 350 19.75 -7.56 -0.24
N VAL A 351 20.81 -8.04 0.40
CA VAL A 351 21.43 -9.33 0.07
C VAL A 351 21.18 -10.41 1.13
N ARG A 352 20.82 -9.99 2.34
CA ARG A 352 20.24 -10.87 3.37
C ARG A 352 19.17 -10.11 4.14
N ILE A 353 18.07 -10.78 4.46
CA ILE A 353 17.00 -10.24 5.31
C ILE A 353 16.63 -11.31 6.32
N ARG A 354 16.63 -10.99 7.61
CA ARG A 354 16.16 -11.90 8.66
C ARG A 354 15.11 -11.23 9.52
N ILE A 355 13.93 -11.83 9.58
CA ILE A 355 12.85 -11.40 10.48
C ILE A 355 12.65 -12.48 11.52
N THR A 356 12.74 -12.11 12.80
CA THR A 356 12.46 -13.02 13.93
C THR A 356 11.28 -12.47 14.72
N GLN A 357 10.23 -13.27 14.81
CA GLN A 357 9.03 -13.00 15.58
C GLN A 357 9.33 -13.11 17.08
N ALA A 358 8.46 -12.56 17.92
CA ALA A 358 8.64 -12.58 19.37
C ALA A 358 8.65 -13.99 19.97
N ASN A 359 8.02 -14.98 19.31
CA ASN A 359 8.04 -16.38 19.73
C ASN A 359 9.30 -17.14 19.26
N GLY A 360 10.27 -16.47 18.64
CA GLY A 360 11.49 -17.06 18.12
C GLY A 360 11.38 -17.64 16.69
N ASP A 361 10.17 -17.73 16.13
CA ASP A 361 10.00 -18.12 14.73
C ASP A 361 10.71 -17.11 13.82
N PHE A 362 11.36 -17.58 12.75
CA PHE A 362 12.10 -16.70 11.86
C PHE A 362 12.00 -17.12 10.40
N ALA A 363 12.30 -16.16 9.53
CA ALA A 363 12.61 -16.38 8.12
C ALA A 363 13.88 -15.59 7.81
N GLU A 364 14.90 -16.27 7.32
CA GLU A 364 16.15 -15.71 6.81
C GLU A 364 16.20 -15.92 5.30
N LEU A 365 16.30 -14.83 4.56
CA LEU A 365 16.40 -14.79 3.10
C LEU A 365 17.87 -14.51 2.76
N ASN A 366 18.49 -15.39 1.99
CA ASN A 366 19.87 -15.30 1.53
C ASN A 366 19.91 -15.16 0.01
N LEU A 367 20.53 -14.10 -0.51
CA LEU A 367 20.49 -13.78 -1.94
C LEU A 367 21.17 -14.88 -2.77
N ARG A 368 20.46 -15.33 -3.80
CA ARG A 368 20.88 -16.38 -4.71
C ARG A 368 21.13 -15.87 -6.13
N ALA A 369 20.29 -14.95 -6.60
CA ALA A 369 20.44 -14.34 -7.90
C ALA A 369 19.81 -12.95 -7.92
N HIS A 370 20.27 -12.11 -8.83
CA HIS A 370 19.63 -10.84 -9.14
C HIS A 370 19.67 -10.59 -10.65
N GLY A 371 18.72 -9.82 -11.16
CA GLY A 371 18.64 -9.50 -12.58
C GLY A 371 17.57 -8.46 -12.87
N ALA A 372 17.35 -8.19 -14.16
CA ALA A 372 16.24 -7.35 -14.59
C ALA A 372 14.89 -7.93 -14.11
N PRO A 373 13.90 -7.07 -13.78
CA PRO A 373 12.62 -7.50 -13.25
C PRO A 373 11.79 -8.34 -14.23
#